data_AF-C6XB22-F1
#
_entry.id   AF-C6XB22-F1
#
_cell.length_a   1.000
_cell.length_b   1.000
_cell.length_c   1.000
_cell.angle_alpha   90.00
_cell.angle_beta   90.00
_cell.angle_gamma   90.00
#
_symmetry.space_group_name_H-M   'P 1'
#
loop_
_entity.id
_entity.type
_entity.pdbx_description
1 polymer ?
#
loop_
_entity_poly.entity_id
_entity_poly.type
_entity_poly.pdbx_seq_one_letter_code
_entity_poly.pdbx_strand_id
1 'polypeptide(L)'
;MPGDPRIFDEEAVTPPAPAEAPLAIKTLYFDLLNPDLSAERHVESSHQANAFLTQQLAHIDASPMESDPELIDALLADSPHALQAWIQRNAQATGREYQEYLEGRKRGEPRRYFSCKSHALNFLLQVAPTKMVDGAWLYGLTRQWDDPRYASLIKTYLEELGEGRSDKNHVVLYQQLLRRYDLDTEWHALDDSHFVQGLTQLALGHHAESYLPEVIGFNLAYEQLPLHLLITTHELEELNIDPYYFMLHVTVDNAMTGHAMRAAWAVFEALPRRQQRQAFMMRILRGMALNSVGLATPALIQQFDAETEITAVFRKKASVGKFMHASQCKLGAYSINEWLSDPQKIPQLLPALVDAGWMTRHQDPAQSRFWKLMEGEHASMFGVFTPYEKQLMYDWMAGEVLETLPRQARLGEHWRKRSMTESRQRPADTSYATLQSLIEPALLTQPSRQMHNMAKWLAPGQHHTSAGLAATRLYMQQTGLN
;
A
#
# COMPACT_ATOMS: atom_id res chain seq x y z
N MET A 1 -37.09 2.66 70.30
CA MET A 1 -37.15 1.38 69.56
C MET A 1 -37.97 1.63 68.28
N PRO A 2 -37.53 1.14 67.12
CA PRO A 2 -36.95 2.01 66.08
C PRO A 2 -37.81 2.14 64.79
N GLY A 3 -37.52 3.17 63.99
CA GLY A 3 -38.08 3.39 62.65
C GLY A 3 -37.17 4.30 61.79
N ASP A 4 -36.25 3.62 61.08
CA ASP A 4 -35.31 3.99 60.00
C ASP A 4 -35.27 5.45 59.45
N PRO A 5 -34.09 6.10 59.40
CA PRO A 5 -33.83 7.32 58.64
C PRO A 5 -33.01 7.01 57.38
N ARG A 6 -33.63 6.74 56.23
CA ARG A 6 -32.93 6.71 54.93
C ARG A 6 -33.82 7.18 53.78
N ILE A 7 -33.73 8.46 53.47
CA ILE A 7 -33.95 8.98 52.11
C ILE A 7 -32.80 9.95 51.86
N PHE A 8 -31.75 9.46 51.21
CA PHE A 8 -30.75 10.27 50.52
C PHE A 8 -30.63 9.72 49.11
N ASP A 9 -30.90 10.63 48.16
CA ASP A 9 -30.60 10.64 46.74
C ASP A 9 -29.94 9.40 46.14
N GLU A 10 -30.71 8.64 45.35
CA GLU A 10 -30.17 7.77 44.31
C GLU A 10 -29.53 8.64 43.23
N GLU A 11 -28.20 8.69 43.21
CA GLU A 11 -27.45 9.09 42.02
C GLU A 11 -27.92 8.21 40.85
N ALA A 12 -28.56 8.85 39.87
CA ALA A 12 -28.88 8.22 38.61
C ALA A 12 -27.57 7.80 37.93
N VAL A 13 -27.21 6.52 38.09
CA VAL A 13 -26.13 5.89 37.34
C VAL A 13 -26.53 5.95 35.87
N THR A 14 -25.94 6.91 35.14
CA THR A 14 -25.97 6.91 33.67
C THR A 14 -25.49 5.54 33.20
N PRO A 15 -26.26 4.84 32.36
CA PRO A 15 -25.82 3.57 31.81
C PRO A 15 -24.49 3.80 31.07
N PRO A 16 -23.52 2.87 31.16
CA PRO A 16 -22.30 2.98 30.38
C PRO A 16 -22.69 3.16 28.91
N ALA A 17 -22.04 4.11 28.24
CA ALA A 17 -22.20 4.28 26.80
C ALA A 17 -22.07 2.90 26.13
N PRO A 18 -22.95 2.54 25.19
CA PRO A 18 -22.82 1.28 24.48
C PRO A 18 -21.40 1.19 23.95
N ALA A 19 -20.71 0.07 24.21
CA ALA A 19 -19.40 -0.18 23.66
C ALA A 19 -19.47 0.07 22.14
N GLU A 20 -18.75 1.08 21.66
CA GLU A 20 -18.71 1.42 20.25
C GLU A 20 -18.37 0.14 19.47
N ALA A 21 -19.17 -0.18 18.47
CA ALA A 21 -18.91 -1.33 17.61
C ALA A 21 -17.46 -1.22 17.09
N PRO A 22 -16.69 -2.32 17.05
CA PRO A 22 -15.31 -2.28 16.61
C PRO A 22 -15.24 -1.65 15.22
N LEU A 23 -14.36 -0.65 15.07
CA LEU A 23 -14.18 0.09 13.83
C LEU A 23 -13.83 -0.87 12.70
N ALA A 24 -14.67 -0.94 11.67
CA ALA A 24 -14.39 -1.73 10.48
C ALA A 24 -13.36 -0.99 9.61
N ILE A 25 -12.06 -1.29 9.80
CA ILE A 25 -10.93 -0.57 9.21
C ILE A 25 -11.03 -0.51 7.69
N LYS A 26 -11.31 -1.66 7.08
CA LYS A 26 -11.43 -1.80 5.63
C LYS A 26 -12.63 -1.06 5.06
N THR A 27 -13.77 -1.11 5.74
CA THR A 27 -14.96 -0.35 5.33
C THR A 27 -14.66 1.15 5.35
N LEU A 28 -14.06 1.64 6.44
CA LEU A 28 -13.70 3.05 6.56
C LEU A 28 -12.67 3.48 5.52
N TYR A 29 -11.68 2.64 5.22
CA TYR A 29 -10.72 2.89 4.15
C TYR A 29 -11.41 3.13 2.80
N PHE A 30 -12.35 2.25 2.40
CA PHE A 30 -13.07 2.41 1.14
C PHE A 30 -14.04 3.59 1.15
N ASP A 31 -14.65 3.90 2.29
CA ASP A 31 -15.47 5.09 2.44
C ASP A 31 -14.67 6.38 2.20
N LEU A 32 -13.47 6.49 2.79
CA LEU A 32 -12.61 7.67 2.61
C LEU A 32 -12.07 7.82 1.18
N LEU A 33 -12.15 6.77 0.36
CA LEU A 33 -11.86 6.80 -1.07
C LEU A 33 -13.08 7.13 -1.94
N ASN A 34 -14.29 6.96 -1.42
CA ASN A 34 -15.50 7.10 -2.21
C ASN A 34 -15.97 8.57 -2.28
N PRO A 35 -15.91 9.22 -3.46
CA PRO A 35 -16.35 10.61 -3.63
C PRO A 35 -17.87 10.81 -3.64
N ASP A 36 -18.63 9.71 -3.69
CA ASP A 36 -20.09 9.68 -3.91
C ASP A 36 -20.84 9.13 -2.69
N LEU A 37 -20.23 9.16 -1.50
CA LEU A 37 -20.95 8.83 -0.27
C LEU A 37 -22.08 9.82 -0.01
N SER A 38 -23.12 9.36 0.68
CA SER A 38 -24.14 10.26 1.20
C SER A 38 -23.51 11.24 2.19
N ALA A 39 -24.10 12.43 2.34
CA ALA A 39 -23.62 13.43 3.29
C ALA A 39 -23.57 12.87 4.73
N GLU A 40 -24.55 12.06 5.11
CA GLU A 40 -24.62 11.38 6.40
C GLU A 40 -23.44 10.41 6.60
N ARG A 41 -23.16 9.56 5.60
CA ARG A 41 -22.03 8.62 5.67
C ARG A 41 -20.70 9.34 5.66
N HIS A 42 -20.55 10.42 4.91
CA HIS A 42 -19.35 11.26 4.93
C HIS A 42 -19.05 11.81 6.34
N VAL A 43 -20.06 12.32 7.05
CA VAL A 43 -19.90 12.82 8.43
C VAL A 43 -19.51 11.68 9.37
N GLU A 44 -20.17 10.52 9.26
CA GLU A 44 -19.86 9.35 10.08
C GLU A 44 -18.43 8.84 9.85
N SER A 45 -18.04 8.63 8.60
CA SER A 45 -16.68 8.18 8.22
C SER A 45 -15.62 9.21 8.66
N SER A 46 -15.92 10.51 8.58
CA SER A 46 -15.03 11.56 9.10
C SER A 46 -14.81 11.44 10.61
N HIS A 47 -15.87 11.28 11.41
CA HIS A 47 -15.75 11.06 12.86
C HIS A 47 -14.99 9.78 13.19
N GLN A 48 -15.27 8.69 12.47
CA GLN A 48 -14.59 7.40 12.60
C GLN A 48 -13.10 7.51 12.28
N ALA A 49 -12.71 8.25 11.24
CA ALA A 49 -11.31 8.51 10.88
C ALA A 49 -10.58 9.32 11.96
N ASN A 50 -11.24 10.32 12.55
CA ASN A 50 -10.68 11.10 13.66
C ASN A 50 -10.50 10.25 14.92
N ALA A 51 -11.48 9.41 15.24
CA ALA A 51 -11.41 8.47 16.36
C ALA A 51 -10.26 7.47 16.16
N PHE A 52 -10.10 6.94 14.93
CA PHE A 52 -8.98 6.09 14.56
C PHE A 52 -7.61 6.76 14.79
N LEU A 53 -7.40 7.98 14.28
CA LEU A 53 -6.13 8.70 14.50
C LEU A 53 -5.87 8.96 15.99
N THR A 54 -6.89 9.37 16.73
CA THR A 54 -6.79 9.59 18.18
C THR A 54 -6.39 8.31 18.90
N GLN A 55 -6.96 7.16 18.50
CA GLN A 55 -6.58 5.87 19.03
C GLN A 55 -5.14 5.51 18.68
N GLN A 56 -4.69 5.66 17.43
CA GLN A 56 -3.31 5.36 17.03
C GLN A 56 -2.31 6.22 17.81
N LEU A 57 -2.59 7.52 17.95
CA LEU A 57 -1.75 8.45 18.70
C LEU A 57 -1.70 8.11 20.20
N ALA A 58 -2.80 7.66 20.80
CA ALA A 58 -2.82 7.21 22.18
C ALA A 58 -1.96 5.94 22.39
N HIS A 59 -1.94 5.02 21.41
CA HIS A 59 -1.06 3.84 21.46
C HIS A 59 0.42 4.24 21.37
N ILE A 60 0.75 5.20 20.49
CA ILE A 60 2.12 5.75 20.37
C ILE A 60 2.57 6.38 21.69
N ASP A 61 1.70 7.15 22.35
CA ASP A 61 2.03 7.77 23.64
C ASP A 61 2.20 6.73 24.77
N ALA A 62 1.43 5.63 24.73
CA ALA A 62 1.52 4.55 25.69
C ALA A 62 2.74 3.63 25.46
N SER A 63 3.32 3.64 24.27
CA SER A 63 4.51 2.88 23.89
C SER A 63 5.53 3.79 23.21
N PRO A 64 6.19 4.70 23.97
CA PRO A 64 7.09 5.69 23.38
C PRO A 64 8.22 4.99 22.63
N MET A 65 8.35 5.28 21.34
CA MET A 65 9.51 4.82 20.56
C MET A 65 10.76 5.57 21.02
N GLU A 66 11.89 4.86 21.08
CA GLU A 66 13.19 5.49 21.29
C GLU A 66 13.43 6.50 20.17
N SER A 67 13.51 7.78 20.55
CA SER A 67 13.67 8.88 19.60
C SER A 67 15.15 9.17 19.44
N ASP A 68 15.60 9.27 18.18
CA ASP A 68 16.98 9.63 17.85
C ASP A 68 17.30 11.03 18.43
N PRO A 69 18.27 11.14 19.37
CA PRO A 69 18.65 12.43 19.94
C PRO A 69 19.11 13.44 18.88
N GLU A 70 19.78 13.00 17.82
CA GLU A 70 20.23 13.87 16.74
C GLU A 70 19.04 14.45 15.95
N LEU A 71 17.97 13.66 15.78
CA LEU A 71 16.73 14.12 15.16
C LEU A 71 16.05 15.18 16.03
N ILE A 72 15.98 14.96 17.35
CA ILE A 72 15.39 15.92 18.29
C ILE A 72 16.14 17.25 18.21
N ASP A 73 17.48 17.21 18.28
CA ASP A 73 18.33 18.39 18.17
C ASP A 73 18.16 19.09 16.81
N ALA A 74 18.07 18.30 15.73
CA ALA A 74 17.88 18.82 14.39
C ALA A 74 16.52 19.52 14.20
N LEU A 75 15.46 18.97 14.76
CA LEU A 75 14.13 19.58 14.76
C LEU A 75 14.15 20.88 15.58
N LEU A 76 14.90 20.94 16.70
CA LEU A 76 14.97 22.11 17.61
C LEU A 76 15.86 23.24 17.11
N ALA A 77 16.60 23.01 16.03
CA ALA A 77 17.45 24.03 15.42
C ALA A 77 16.63 25.25 14.93
N ASP A 78 17.30 26.39 14.74
CA ASP A 78 16.67 27.59 14.19
C ASP A 78 16.63 27.60 12.64
N SER A 79 17.17 26.57 11.97
CA SER A 79 17.20 26.46 10.50
C SER A 79 17.18 25.00 10.03
N PRO A 80 16.76 24.71 8.78
CA PRO A 80 16.62 23.35 8.28
C PRO A 80 17.94 22.58 8.15
N HIS A 81 19.10 23.26 8.13
CA HIS A 81 20.39 22.63 7.85
C HIS A 81 20.72 21.42 8.74
N ALA A 82 20.35 21.46 10.03
CA ALA A 82 20.58 20.33 10.93
C ALA A 82 19.73 19.11 10.54
N LEU A 83 18.46 19.33 10.18
CA LEU A 83 17.55 18.29 9.72
C LEU A 83 17.95 17.76 8.34
N GLN A 84 18.38 18.63 7.42
CA GLN A 84 18.93 18.22 6.13
C GLN A 84 20.17 17.34 6.29
N ALA A 85 21.07 17.70 7.21
CA ALA A 85 22.27 16.91 7.50
C ALA A 85 21.91 15.55 8.11
N TRP A 86 20.88 15.49 8.96
CA TRP A 86 20.36 14.24 9.52
C TRP A 86 19.82 13.32 8.41
N ILE A 87 18.98 13.84 7.50
CA ILE A 87 18.46 13.10 6.33
C ILE A 87 19.60 12.56 5.45
N GLN A 88 20.62 13.38 5.18
CA GLN A 88 21.77 12.97 4.39
C GLN A 88 22.57 11.84 5.07
N ARG A 89 22.78 11.91 6.39
CA ARG A 89 23.45 10.85 7.14
C ARG A 89 22.68 9.53 7.07
N ASN A 90 21.35 9.58 7.24
CA ASN A 90 20.49 8.40 7.14
C ASN A 90 20.55 7.78 5.74
N ALA A 91 20.42 8.60 4.69
CA ALA A 91 20.52 8.13 3.31
C ALA A 91 21.89 7.50 3.01
N GLN A 92 22.99 8.05 3.55
CA GLN A 92 24.31 7.44 3.44
C GLN A 92 24.43 6.12 4.19
N ALA A 93 23.82 5.99 5.36
CA ALA A 93 23.79 4.73 6.12
C ALA A 93 23.04 3.64 5.34
N THR A 94 21.83 3.94 4.88
CA THR A 94 21.04 3.05 4.02
C THR A 94 21.80 2.69 2.73
N GLY A 95 22.48 3.66 2.13
CA GLY A 95 23.32 3.42 0.95
C GLY A 95 24.46 2.42 1.20
N ARG A 96 25.12 2.49 2.36
CA ARG A 96 26.17 1.53 2.75
C ARG A 96 25.60 0.13 2.94
N GLU A 97 24.50 -0.01 3.67
CA GLU A 97 23.83 -1.30 3.88
C GLU A 97 23.38 -1.93 2.54
N TYR A 98 22.94 -1.11 1.59
CA TYR A 98 22.60 -1.58 0.25
C TYR A 98 23.83 -2.03 -0.55
N GLN A 99 24.97 -1.34 -0.44
CA GLN A 99 26.22 -1.80 -1.06
C GLN A 99 26.67 -3.15 -0.48
N GLU A 100 26.59 -3.33 0.84
CA GLU A 100 26.89 -4.61 1.50
C GLU A 100 25.99 -5.73 0.98
N TYR A 101 24.69 -5.46 0.80
CA TYR A 101 23.75 -6.39 0.18
C TYR A 101 24.19 -6.76 -1.25
N LEU A 102 24.51 -5.77 -2.10
CA LEU A 102 24.95 -6.02 -3.48
C LEU A 102 26.26 -6.81 -3.56
N GLU A 103 27.21 -6.56 -2.66
CA GLU A 103 28.44 -7.34 -2.55
C GLU A 103 28.16 -8.79 -2.14
N GLY A 104 27.25 -9.01 -1.19
CA GLY A 104 26.79 -10.35 -0.83
C GLY A 104 26.18 -11.09 -2.02
N ARG A 105 25.31 -10.44 -2.79
CA ARG A 105 24.73 -10.99 -4.02
C ARG A 105 25.80 -11.35 -5.06
N LYS A 106 26.84 -10.52 -5.23
CA LYS A 106 27.99 -10.84 -6.10
C LYS A 106 28.79 -12.07 -5.62
N ARG A 107 28.83 -12.33 -4.32
CA ARG A 107 29.45 -13.53 -3.72
C ARG A 107 28.56 -14.78 -3.81
N GLY A 108 27.33 -14.67 -4.32
CA GLY A 108 26.40 -15.77 -4.44
C GLY A 108 25.52 -16.02 -3.22
N GLU A 109 25.51 -15.12 -2.23
CA GLU A 109 24.50 -15.14 -1.15
C GLU A 109 23.10 -15.01 -1.75
N PRO A 110 22.05 -15.66 -1.22
CA PRO A 110 20.69 -15.63 -1.79
C PRO A 110 20.04 -14.23 -1.73
N ARG A 111 18.88 -14.08 -2.41
CA ARG A 111 18.00 -12.92 -2.24
C ARG A 111 17.62 -12.78 -0.76
N ARG A 112 17.55 -11.55 -0.25
CA ARG A 112 17.24 -11.22 1.15
C ARG A 112 15.74 -11.24 1.42
N TYR A 113 14.92 -10.79 0.47
CA TYR A 113 13.49 -10.67 0.68
C TYR A 113 12.69 -11.76 -0.03
N PHE A 114 12.87 -11.91 -1.33
CA PHE A 114 12.01 -12.78 -2.12
C PHE A 114 12.71 -14.08 -2.49
N SER A 115 12.25 -15.18 -1.92
CA SER A 115 12.75 -16.52 -2.25
C SER A 115 12.43 -16.94 -3.69
N CYS A 116 11.29 -16.51 -4.24
CA CYS A 116 10.84 -16.81 -5.60
C CYS A 116 9.89 -15.73 -6.15
N LYS A 117 9.40 -15.91 -7.37
CA LYS A 117 8.53 -14.93 -8.04
C LYS A 117 7.15 -14.86 -7.37
N SER A 118 6.58 -15.98 -6.97
CA SER A 118 5.30 -16.01 -6.26
C SER A 118 5.36 -15.29 -4.91
N HIS A 119 6.49 -15.38 -4.20
CA HIS A 119 6.72 -14.63 -2.96
C HIS A 119 6.68 -13.12 -3.24
N ALA A 120 7.43 -12.65 -4.24
CA ALA A 120 7.38 -11.24 -4.62
C ALA A 120 5.98 -10.76 -5.04
N LEU A 121 5.23 -11.57 -5.79
CA LEU A 121 3.85 -11.24 -6.18
C LEU A 121 2.90 -11.20 -4.98
N ASN A 122 3.04 -12.12 -4.02
CA ASN A 122 2.30 -12.09 -2.76
C ASN A 122 2.60 -10.80 -1.98
N PHE A 123 3.86 -10.40 -1.88
CA PHE A 123 4.24 -9.13 -1.27
C PHE A 123 3.55 -7.93 -1.94
N LEU A 124 3.56 -7.86 -3.28
CA LEU A 124 2.86 -6.81 -4.02
C LEU A 124 1.36 -6.81 -3.73
N LEU A 125 0.75 -7.98 -3.55
CA LEU A 125 -0.65 -8.06 -3.15
C LEU A 125 -0.87 -7.47 -1.75
N GLN A 126 -0.07 -7.91 -0.77
CA GLN A 126 -0.25 -7.57 0.65
C GLN A 126 -0.04 -6.09 0.97
N VAL A 127 0.86 -5.41 0.25
CA VAL A 127 1.11 -3.96 0.46
C VAL A 127 0.18 -3.07 -0.36
N ALA A 128 -0.71 -3.63 -1.17
CA ALA A 128 -1.58 -2.86 -2.05
C ALA A 128 -2.44 -1.81 -1.33
N PRO A 129 -3.09 -2.08 -0.18
CA PRO A 129 -3.89 -1.06 0.50
C PRO A 129 -3.10 0.22 0.83
N THR A 130 -1.83 0.08 1.21
CA THR A 130 -0.94 1.22 1.50
C THR A 130 -0.54 1.95 0.22
N LYS A 131 -0.22 1.21 -0.85
CA LYS A 131 0.32 1.77 -2.10
C LYS A 131 -0.77 2.33 -3.03
N MET A 132 -2.03 1.93 -2.83
CA MET A 132 -3.19 2.48 -3.54
C MET A 132 -3.60 3.89 -3.09
N VAL A 133 -3.00 4.40 -2.01
CA VAL A 133 -3.30 5.72 -1.44
C VAL A 133 -2.05 6.57 -1.23
N ASP A 134 -1.01 6.27 -2.00
CA ASP A 134 0.27 6.98 -1.93
C ASP A 134 0.08 8.51 -2.07
N GLY A 135 0.75 9.27 -1.21
CA GLY A 135 0.59 10.71 -1.09
C GLY A 135 -0.67 11.19 -0.34
N ALA A 136 -1.64 10.32 0.00
CA ALA A 136 -2.94 10.76 0.51
C ALA A 136 -2.89 11.59 1.79
N TRP A 137 -1.86 11.45 2.63
CA TRP A 137 -1.70 12.24 3.86
C TRP A 137 -1.59 13.75 3.61
N LEU A 138 -1.21 14.16 2.40
CA LEU A 138 -1.08 15.57 2.01
C LEU A 138 -2.34 16.16 1.38
N TYR A 139 -3.33 15.32 1.07
CA TYR A 139 -4.53 15.73 0.32
C TYR A 139 -5.21 16.96 0.91
N GLY A 140 -5.42 17.02 2.22
CA GLY A 140 -6.13 18.12 2.89
C GLY A 140 -5.44 19.48 2.72
N LEU A 141 -4.14 19.51 2.46
CA LEU A 141 -3.37 20.74 2.24
C LEU A 141 -3.70 21.41 0.90
N THR A 142 -4.31 20.69 -0.05
CA THR A 142 -4.76 21.27 -1.33
C THR A 142 -5.79 22.38 -1.18
N ARG A 143 -6.47 22.46 -0.02
CA ARG A 143 -7.40 23.55 0.30
C ARG A 143 -6.68 24.83 0.74
N GLN A 144 -5.41 24.73 1.13
CA GLN A 144 -4.58 25.81 1.66
C GLN A 144 -3.55 26.27 0.60
N TRP A 145 -3.97 26.25 -0.67
CA TRP A 145 -3.13 26.46 -1.85
C TRP A 145 -2.50 27.84 -1.95
N ASP A 146 -3.11 28.84 -1.31
CA ASP A 146 -2.69 30.24 -1.29
C ASP A 146 -1.78 30.57 -0.11
N ASP A 147 -1.56 29.62 0.81
CA ASP A 147 -0.66 29.79 1.93
C ASP A 147 0.75 29.24 1.59
N PRO A 148 1.77 30.12 1.49
CA PRO A 148 3.12 29.70 1.10
C PRO A 148 3.77 28.74 2.10
N ARG A 149 3.27 28.65 3.34
CA ARG A 149 3.78 27.71 4.35
C ARG A 149 3.55 26.24 3.99
N TYR A 150 2.61 25.97 3.08
CA TYR A 150 2.27 24.62 2.65
C TYR A 150 2.72 24.32 1.21
N ALA A 151 3.34 25.28 0.52
CA ALA A 151 3.73 25.13 -0.88
C ALA A 151 4.62 23.90 -1.12
N SER A 152 5.62 23.66 -0.24
CA SER A 152 6.50 22.49 -0.33
C SER A 152 5.75 21.17 -0.21
N LEU A 153 4.82 21.07 0.76
CA LEU A 153 4.00 19.88 0.97
C LEU A 153 3.04 19.63 -0.18
N ILE A 154 2.37 20.69 -0.67
CA ILE A 154 1.48 20.61 -1.82
C ILE A 154 2.27 20.21 -3.08
N LYS A 155 3.48 20.73 -3.28
CA LYS A 155 4.34 20.34 -4.41
C LYS A 155 4.73 18.86 -4.34
N THR A 156 5.12 18.34 -3.16
CA THR A 156 5.33 16.90 -2.98
C THR A 156 4.07 16.13 -3.36
N TYR A 157 2.89 16.51 -2.87
CA TYR A 157 1.65 15.82 -3.24
C TYR A 157 1.42 15.80 -4.76
N LEU A 158 1.58 16.94 -5.44
CA LEU A 158 1.39 17.02 -6.89
C LEU A 158 2.38 16.14 -7.67
N GLU A 159 3.60 15.98 -7.18
CA GLU A 159 4.59 15.05 -7.73
C GLU A 159 4.17 13.58 -7.52
N GLU A 160 3.59 13.21 -6.37
CA GLU A 160 2.97 11.89 -6.11
C GLU A 160 1.81 11.61 -7.09
N LEU A 161 1.01 12.64 -7.41
CA LEU A 161 -0.04 12.55 -8.44
C LEU A 161 0.54 12.49 -9.87
N GLY A 162 1.85 12.43 -10.01
CA GLY A 162 2.57 12.39 -11.28
C GLY A 162 2.47 13.67 -12.08
N GLU A 163 2.17 14.80 -11.44
CA GLU A 163 1.94 16.09 -12.09
C GLU A 163 0.84 16.01 -13.16
N GLY A 164 -0.13 15.10 -12.94
CA GLY A 164 -1.21 14.81 -13.87
C GLY A 164 -0.80 14.01 -15.10
N ARG A 165 0.34 13.32 -15.05
CA ARG A 165 0.77 12.34 -16.04
C ARG A 165 0.55 10.92 -15.53
N SER A 166 -0.17 10.10 -16.30
CA SER A 166 -0.47 8.72 -15.92
C SER A 166 0.77 7.82 -15.82
N ASP A 167 1.86 8.15 -16.51
CA ASP A 167 3.13 7.40 -16.49
C ASP A 167 4.07 7.82 -15.35
N LYS A 168 3.61 8.75 -14.50
CA LYS A 168 4.28 9.22 -13.29
C LYS A 168 3.40 9.14 -12.05
N ASN A 169 2.07 9.10 -12.19
CA ASN A 169 1.16 9.01 -11.05
C ASN A 169 1.32 7.69 -10.30
N HIS A 170 1.62 7.78 -9.00
CA HIS A 170 2.05 6.64 -8.18
C HIS A 170 0.95 5.56 -8.12
N VAL A 171 -0.30 5.96 -7.88
CA VAL A 171 -1.44 5.04 -7.83
C VAL A 171 -1.72 4.42 -9.20
N VAL A 172 -1.66 5.18 -10.30
CA VAL A 172 -1.82 4.62 -11.66
C VAL A 172 -0.73 3.57 -11.95
N LEU A 173 0.52 3.87 -11.62
CA LEU A 173 1.65 2.96 -11.83
C LEU A 173 1.48 1.67 -11.01
N TYR A 174 1.02 1.78 -9.77
CA TYR A 174 0.79 0.62 -8.92
C TYR A 174 -0.41 -0.22 -9.39
N GLN A 175 -1.51 0.41 -9.82
CA GLN A 175 -2.64 -0.28 -10.45
C GLN A 175 -2.21 -1.04 -11.72
N GLN A 176 -1.38 -0.42 -12.56
CA GLN A 176 -0.83 -1.09 -13.74
C GLN A 176 0.06 -2.28 -13.38
N LEU A 177 0.87 -2.15 -12.31
CA LEU A 177 1.69 -3.22 -11.80
C LEU A 177 0.84 -4.42 -11.37
N LEU A 178 -0.21 -4.22 -10.58
CA LEU A 178 -1.10 -5.31 -10.14
C LEU A 178 -1.85 -5.95 -11.33
N ARG A 179 -2.42 -5.14 -12.24
CA ARG A 179 -3.12 -5.65 -13.43
C ARG A 179 -2.23 -6.50 -14.32
N ARG A 180 -0.94 -6.15 -14.46
CA ARG A 180 0.01 -6.92 -15.28
C ARG A 180 0.19 -8.36 -14.79
N TYR A 181 -0.02 -8.60 -13.50
CA TYR A 181 0.11 -9.92 -12.87
C TYR A 181 -1.24 -10.49 -12.41
N ASP A 182 -2.37 -9.91 -12.87
CA ASP A 182 -3.74 -10.29 -12.53
C ASP A 182 -4.01 -10.30 -11.01
N LEU A 183 -3.52 -9.27 -10.30
CA LEU A 183 -3.64 -9.09 -8.85
C LEU A 183 -4.61 -7.95 -8.45
N ASP A 184 -5.20 -7.24 -9.41
CA ASP A 184 -5.90 -5.98 -9.20
C ASP A 184 -7.22 -6.09 -8.42
N THR A 185 -7.83 -7.28 -8.38
CA THR A 185 -9.03 -7.54 -7.59
C THR A 185 -8.74 -8.24 -6.26
N GLU A 186 -7.66 -9.01 -6.17
CA GLU A 186 -7.39 -9.95 -5.07
C GLU A 186 -7.11 -9.23 -3.74
N TRP A 187 -6.49 -8.05 -3.76
CA TRP A 187 -6.10 -7.34 -2.54
C TRP A 187 -7.32 -6.81 -1.75
N HIS A 188 -8.48 -6.65 -2.41
CA HIS A 188 -9.74 -6.32 -1.73
C HIS A 188 -10.22 -7.43 -0.80
N ALA A 189 -9.63 -8.64 -0.85
CA ALA A 189 -9.99 -9.75 0.03
C ALA A 189 -9.10 -9.84 1.28
N LEU A 190 -8.04 -9.02 1.40
CA LEU A 190 -7.13 -9.03 2.55
C LEU A 190 -7.81 -8.65 3.87
N ASP A 191 -7.26 -9.07 4.99
CA ASP A 191 -7.80 -8.75 6.32
C ASP A 191 -7.57 -7.28 6.69
N ASP A 192 -8.32 -6.78 7.68
CA ASP A 192 -8.29 -5.38 8.13
C ASP A 192 -6.88 -4.89 8.51
N SER A 193 -6.00 -5.78 8.98
CA SER A 193 -4.63 -5.44 9.39
C SER A 193 -3.78 -4.87 8.24
N HIS A 194 -4.03 -5.30 7.00
CA HIS A 194 -3.35 -4.78 5.81
C HIS A 194 -3.79 -3.37 5.44
N PHE A 195 -4.98 -2.94 5.87
CA PHE A 195 -5.55 -1.63 5.56
C PHE A 195 -5.16 -0.54 6.56
N VAL A 196 -4.61 -0.90 7.73
CA VAL A 196 -4.28 0.04 8.81
C VAL A 196 -3.43 1.20 8.30
N GLN A 197 -2.35 0.92 7.58
CA GLN A 197 -1.43 1.98 7.16
C GLN A 197 -1.99 2.87 6.04
N GLY A 198 -2.73 2.27 5.09
CA GLY A 198 -3.46 3.04 4.10
C GLY A 198 -4.55 3.92 4.73
N LEU A 199 -5.26 3.41 5.75
CA LEU A 199 -6.24 4.18 6.51
C LEU A 199 -5.60 5.35 7.27
N THR A 200 -4.41 5.16 7.87
CA THR A 200 -3.64 6.24 8.49
C THR A 200 -3.38 7.39 7.52
N GLN A 201 -2.92 7.07 6.30
CA GLN A 201 -2.69 8.09 5.26
C GLN A 201 -3.97 8.84 4.87
N LEU A 202 -5.06 8.12 4.63
CA LEU A 202 -6.35 8.71 4.29
C LEU A 202 -6.88 9.60 5.42
N ALA A 203 -6.85 9.11 6.66
CA ALA A 203 -7.36 9.84 7.81
C ALA A 203 -6.55 11.12 8.05
N LEU A 204 -5.22 11.06 7.94
CA LEU A 204 -4.35 12.24 7.99
C LEU A 204 -4.72 13.25 6.88
N GLY A 205 -4.92 12.78 5.65
CA GLY A 205 -5.29 13.61 4.52
C GLY A 205 -6.63 14.32 4.71
N HIS A 206 -7.65 13.62 5.21
CA HIS A 206 -8.98 14.20 5.44
C HIS A 206 -9.04 15.13 6.66
N HIS A 207 -8.11 14.99 7.62
CA HIS A 207 -8.06 15.81 8.84
C HIS A 207 -6.78 16.65 8.96
N ALA A 208 -6.14 16.99 7.83
CA ALA A 208 -4.84 17.66 7.82
C ALA A 208 -4.81 18.99 8.59
N GLU A 209 -5.92 19.74 8.63
CA GLU A 209 -6.01 20.99 9.38
C GLU A 209 -5.91 20.79 10.90
N SER A 210 -6.52 19.72 11.43
CA SER A 210 -6.49 19.38 12.85
C SER A 210 -5.18 18.68 13.24
N TYR A 211 -4.57 17.95 12.31
CA TYR A 211 -3.38 17.13 12.52
C TYR A 211 -2.15 17.62 11.75
N LEU A 212 -2.07 18.92 11.44
CA LEU A 212 -1.00 19.47 10.60
C LEU A 212 0.43 19.06 11.03
N PRO A 213 0.82 19.13 12.31
CA PRO A 213 2.17 18.72 12.70
C PRO A 213 2.37 17.20 12.53
N GLU A 214 1.35 16.38 12.80
CA GLU A 214 1.41 14.94 12.54
C GLU A 214 1.51 14.64 11.04
N VAL A 215 0.81 15.37 10.17
CA VAL A 215 0.94 15.26 8.70
C VAL A 215 2.37 15.59 8.25
N ILE A 216 2.95 16.67 8.78
CA ILE A 216 4.35 17.06 8.49
C ILE A 216 5.32 15.99 8.97
N GLY A 217 5.10 15.44 10.17
CA GLY A 217 5.91 14.34 10.70
C GLY A 217 5.80 13.06 9.87
N PHE A 218 4.58 12.68 9.49
CA PHE A 218 4.34 11.54 8.62
C PHE A 218 5.08 11.71 7.29
N ASN A 219 4.96 12.89 6.67
CA ASN A 219 5.69 13.24 5.46
C ASN A 219 7.21 13.12 5.66
N LEU A 220 7.76 13.73 6.71
CA LEU A 220 9.19 13.65 7.01
C LEU A 220 9.69 12.21 7.15
N ALA A 221 8.89 11.31 7.73
CA ALA A 221 9.26 9.91 7.87
C ALA A 221 9.06 9.10 6.59
N TYR A 222 7.98 9.34 5.83
CA TYR A 222 7.65 8.59 4.62
C TYR A 222 8.63 8.90 3.48
N GLU A 223 9.05 10.16 3.35
CA GLU A 223 9.96 10.62 2.29
C GLU A 223 11.42 10.19 2.49
N GLN A 224 11.75 9.56 3.62
CA GLN A 224 13.07 8.96 3.74
C GLN A 224 13.13 7.66 2.97
N LEU A 225 14.19 7.45 2.17
CA LEU A 225 14.37 6.23 1.41
C LEU A 225 14.73 5.03 2.32
N PRO A 226 13.82 4.09 2.62
CA PRO A 226 14.16 2.95 3.45
C PRO A 226 14.96 1.90 2.65
N LEU A 227 15.84 1.16 3.33
CA LEU A 227 16.65 0.10 2.73
C LEU A 227 15.80 -0.91 1.94
N HIS A 228 14.60 -1.21 2.43
CA HIS A 228 13.80 -2.24 1.82
C HIS A 228 13.37 -1.89 0.38
N LEU A 229 13.15 -0.61 0.05
CA LEU A 229 12.77 -0.20 -1.31
C LEU A 229 13.90 -0.45 -2.31
N LEU A 230 15.16 -0.20 -1.91
CA LEU A 230 16.34 -0.47 -2.73
C LEU A 230 16.47 -1.96 -3.06
N ILE A 231 16.39 -2.81 -2.03
CA ILE A 231 16.48 -4.27 -2.19
C ILE A 231 15.27 -4.81 -2.96
N THR A 232 14.05 -4.32 -2.65
CA THR A 232 12.83 -4.71 -3.38
C THR A 232 12.98 -4.39 -4.88
N THR A 233 13.42 -3.18 -5.23
CA THR A 233 13.64 -2.78 -6.62
C THR A 233 14.59 -3.73 -7.34
N HIS A 234 15.72 -4.06 -6.71
CA HIS A 234 16.72 -4.98 -7.25
C HIS A 234 16.17 -6.40 -7.45
N GLU A 235 15.49 -6.95 -6.44
CA GLU A 235 15.01 -8.33 -6.47
C GLU A 235 13.80 -8.52 -7.39
N LEU A 236 12.92 -7.51 -7.52
CA LEU A 236 11.84 -7.52 -8.50
C LEU A 236 12.39 -7.61 -9.93
N GLU A 237 13.44 -6.85 -10.26
CA GLU A 237 14.09 -6.92 -11.58
C GLU A 237 14.68 -8.31 -11.84
N GLU A 238 15.37 -8.88 -10.85
CA GLU A 238 15.93 -10.24 -10.92
C GLU A 238 14.83 -11.29 -11.19
N LEU A 239 13.71 -11.19 -10.47
CA LEU A 239 12.54 -12.05 -10.58
C LEU A 239 11.65 -11.73 -11.80
N ASN A 240 12.11 -10.87 -12.70
CA ASN A 240 11.41 -10.49 -13.92
C ASN A 240 10.03 -9.85 -13.67
N ILE A 241 9.91 -9.12 -12.57
CA ILE A 241 8.77 -8.27 -12.22
C ILE A 241 9.12 -6.82 -12.58
N ASP A 242 8.13 -6.02 -12.95
CA ASP A 242 8.35 -4.62 -13.31
C ASP A 242 8.67 -3.81 -12.03
N PRO A 243 9.89 -3.27 -11.87
CA PRO A 243 10.28 -2.60 -10.64
C PRO A 243 9.94 -1.09 -10.65
N TYR A 244 9.35 -0.58 -11.73
CA TYR A 244 9.31 0.86 -12.02
C TYR A 244 8.67 1.71 -10.91
N TYR A 245 7.58 1.23 -10.30
CA TYR A 245 6.93 1.93 -9.17
C TYR A 245 7.89 2.14 -7.98
N PHE A 246 8.65 1.11 -7.60
CA PHE A 246 9.61 1.19 -6.49
C PHE A 246 10.86 1.99 -6.87
N MET A 247 11.32 1.84 -8.11
CA MET A 247 12.44 2.60 -8.65
C MET A 247 12.16 4.11 -8.71
N LEU A 248 10.90 4.51 -8.96
CA LEU A 248 10.50 5.90 -8.98
C LEU A 248 10.81 6.57 -7.63
N HIS A 249 10.40 5.96 -6.52
CA HIS A 249 10.66 6.43 -5.15
C HIS A 249 12.17 6.54 -4.84
N VAL A 250 12.99 5.59 -5.30
CA VAL A 250 14.45 5.69 -5.18
C VAL A 250 15.01 6.97 -5.82
N THR A 251 14.36 7.46 -6.88
CA THR A 251 14.80 8.65 -7.62
C THR A 251 14.20 9.94 -7.04
N VAL A 252 12.89 9.98 -6.79
CA VAL A 252 12.19 11.20 -6.36
C VAL A 252 12.45 11.53 -4.88
N ASP A 253 12.69 10.52 -4.03
CA ASP A 253 12.85 10.68 -2.58
C ASP A 253 14.32 10.93 -2.19
N ASN A 254 15.15 11.33 -3.14
CA ASN A 254 16.59 11.47 -2.90
C ASN A 254 16.92 12.56 -1.86
N ALA A 255 17.95 12.31 -1.06
CA ALA A 255 18.40 13.19 0.03
C ALA A 255 19.21 14.43 -0.43
N MET A 256 19.11 14.83 -1.70
CA MET A 256 19.82 16.00 -2.24
C MET A 256 18.86 17.09 -2.69
N THR A 257 18.01 16.79 -3.67
CA THR A 257 17.03 17.72 -4.24
C THR A 257 15.62 17.11 -4.30
N GLY A 258 15.46 15.89 -3.80
CA GLY A 258 14.22 15.14 -3.79
C GLY A 258 13.31 15.47 -2.62
N HIS A 259 12.28 14.65 -2.46
CA HIS A 259 11.22 14.86 -1.47
C HIS A 259 11.74 14.85 -0.04
N ALA A 260 12.71 13.97 0.29
CA ALA A 260 13.35 13.96 1.60
C ALA A 260 13.91 15.35 1.98
N MET A 261 14.62 15.99 1.04
CA MET A 261 15.17 17.33 1.28
C MET A 261 14.07 18.39 1.44
N ARG A 262 13.01 18.30 0.62
CA ARG A 262 11.86 19.20 0.69
C ARG A 262 11.07 19.03 1.99
N ALA A 263 10.96 17.82 2.51
CA ALA A 263 10.31 17.54 3.79
C ALA A 263 11.00 18.27 4.95
N ALA A 264 12.34 18.41 4.90
CA ALA A 264 13.06 19.22 5.87
C ALA A 264 12.65 20.70 5.79
N TRP A 265 12.44 21.27 4.59
CA TRP A 265 11.99 22.65 4.46
C TRP A 265 10.57 22.83 4.96
N ALA A 266 9.66 21.91 4.60
CA ALA A 266 8.27 21.93 5.02
C ALA A 266 8.09 22.01 6.55
N VAL A 267 8.96 21.32 7.32
CA VAL A 267 8.97 21.44 8.79
C VAL A 267 9.17 22.89 9.22
N PHE A 268 10.14 23.59 8.63
CA PHE A 268 10.53 24.93 9.03
C PHE A 268 9.60 26.01 8.48
N GLU A 269 9.05 25.81 7.29
CA GLU A 269 8.04 26.69 6.67
C GLU A 269 6.75 26.73 7.50
N ALA A 270 6.39 25.62 8.15
CA ALA A 270 5.18 25.50 8.95
C ALA A 270 5.38 25.83 10.45
N LEU A 271 6.59 26.20 10.90
CA LEU A 271 6.86 26.43 12.32
C LEU A 271 5.97 27.54 12.91
N PRO A 272 5.31 27.29 14.05
CA PRO A 272 4.57 28.32 14.74
C PRO A 272 5.51 29.28 15.50
N ARG A 273 4.92 30.26 16.18
CA ARG A 273 5.64 31.16 17.09
C ARG A 273 6.46 30.38 18.12
N ARG A 274 7.61 30.93 18.54
CA ARG A 274 8.62 30.25 19.39
C ARG A 274 8.04 29.53 20.63
N GLN A 275 7.02 30.09 21.28
CA GLN A 275 6.37 29.51 22.47
C GLN A 275 5.62 28.19 22.19
N GLN A 276 5.19 27.94 20.96
CA GLN A 276 4.44 26.74 20.56
C GLN A 276 5.31 25.70 19.86
N ARG A 277 6.58 26.02 19.55
CA ARG A 277 7.46 25.15 18.77
C ARG A 277 7.64 23.78 19.42
N GLN A 278 7.94 23.72 20.71
CA GLN A 278 8.17 22.45 21.39
C GLN A 278 6.96 21.51 21.29
N ALA A 279 5.74 22.01 21.56
CA ALA A 279 4.52 21.22 21.44
C ALA A 279 4.23 20.79 20.00
N PHE A 280 4.47 21.68 19.03
CA PHE A 280 4.35 21.38 17.60
C PHE A 280 5.29 20.25 17.17
N MET A 281 6.52 20.25 17.68
CA MET A 281 7.54 19.27 17.33
C MET A 281 7.29 17.90 17.98
N MET A 282 6.77 17.87 19.21
CA MET A 282 6.30 16.60 19.79
C MET A 282 5.22 15.94 18.93
N ARG A 283 4.35 16.75 18.32
CA ARG A 283 3.35 16.26 17.36
C ARG A 283 3.97 15.83 16.02
N ILE A 284 5.04 16.48 15.55
CA ILE A 284 5.85 15.99 14.42
C ILE A 284 6.40 14.60 14.72
N LEU A 285 7.01 14.38 15.89
CA LEU A 285 7.55 13.07 16.27
C LEU A 285 6.44 12.00 16.33
N ARG A 286 5.25 12.34 16.84
CA ARG A 286 4.07 11.45 16.79
C ARG A 286 3.64 11.15 15.35
N GLY A 287 3.68 12.14 14.47
CA GLY A 287 3.46 11.98 13.03
C GLY A 287 4.47 11.03 12.37
N MET A 288 5.76 11.16 12.71
CA MET A 288 6.78 10.23 12.22
C MET A 288 6.52 8.81 12.71
N ALA A 289 6.10 8.63 13.97
CA ALA A 289 5.73 7.32 14.51
C ALA A 289 4.49 6.72 13.82
N LEU A 290 3.52 7.53 13.37
CA LEU A 290 2.41 7.07 12.54
C LEU A 290 2.86 6.44 11.22
N ASN A 291 4.06 6.75 10.71
CA ASN A 291 4.60 6.07 9.53
C ASN A 291 4.94 4.58 9.78
N SER A 292 4.97 4.15 11.05
CA SER A 292 5.34 2.78 11.43
C SER A 292 4.15 1.95 11.96
N VAL A 293 2.91 2.47 11.92
CA VAL A 293 1.75 1.71 12.41
C VAL A 293 1.29 0.64 11.42
N GLY A 294 0.61 -0.38 11.93
CA GLY A 294 0.19 -1.52 11.14
C GLY A 294 1.32 -2.52 10.89
N LEU A 295 1.23 -3.24 9.78
CA LEU A 295 2.19 -4.30 9.44
C LEU A 295 3.44 -3.71 8.77
N ALA A 296 4.60 -3.89 9.41
CA ALA A 296 5.88 -3.47 8.83
C ALA A 296 6.19 -4.27 7.56
N THR A 297 6.69 -3.59 6.52
CA THR A 297 7.00 -4.21 5.22
C THR A 297 7.94 -5.42 5.35
N PRO A 298 9.06 -5.37 6.09
CA PRO A 298 9.92 -6.54 6.26
C PRO A 298 9.20 -7.73 6.94
N ALA A 299 8.26 -7.47 7.85
CA ALA A 299 7.48 -8.53 8.49
C ALA A 299 6.49 -9.17 7.50
N LEU A 300 5.82 -8.37 6.65
CA LEU A 300 4.95 -8.88 5.58
C LEU A 300 5.69 -9.81 4.62
N ILE A 301 6.91 -9.43 4.24
CA ILE A 301 7.78 -10.26 3.40
C ILE A 301 8.09 -11.58 4.11
N GLN A 302 8.50 -11.54 5.39
CA GLN A 302 8.88 -12.74 6.14
C GLN A 302 7.71 -13.70 6.41
N GLN A 303 6.46 -13.22 6.37
CA GLN A 303 5.27 -14.03 6.64
C GLN A 303 4.88 -14.97 5.50
N PHE A 304 5.50 -14.84 4.31
CA PHE A 304 5.14 -15.67 3.17
C PHE A 304 5.42 -17.15 3.42
N ASP A 305 4.36 -17.97 3.37
CA ASP A 305 4.44 -19.42 3.37
C ASP A 305 3.66 -20.00 2.18
N ALA A 306 4.37 -20.67 1.27
CA ALA A 306 3.79 -21.15 0.02
C ALA A 306 2.70 -22.21 0.23
N GLU A 307 2.81 -23.06 1.26
CA GLU A 307 1.80 -24.10 1.52
C GLU A 307 0.50 -23.51 2.07
N THR A 308 0.61 -22.53 2.97
CA THR A 308 -0.52 -21.75 3.46
C THR A 308 -1.23 -21.03 2.31
N GLU A 309 -0.47 -20.40 1.42
CA GLU A 309 -1.01 -19.71 0.24
C GLU A 309 -1.70 -20.70 -0.72
N ILE A 310 -1.10 -21.85 -1.03
CA ILE A 310 -1.72 -22.88 -1.89
C ILE A 310 -2.99 -23.43 -1.26
N THR A 311 -2.99 -23.62 0.07
CA THR A 311 -4.17 -24.08 0.81
C THR A 311 -5.30 -23.05 0.73
N ALA A 312 -4.98 -21.75 0.81
CA ALA A 312 -5.96 -20.68 0.61
C ALA A 312 -6.54 -20.68 -0.80
N VAL A 313 -5.70 -20.91 -1.82
CA VAL A 313 -6.14 -21.08 -3.21
C VAL A 313 -7.12 -22.25 -3.34
N PHE A 314 -6.78 -23.43 -2.80
CA PHE A 314 -7.70 -24.58 -2.82
C PHE A 314 -9.01 -24.28 -2.10
N ARG A 315 -8.96 -23.60 -0.95
CA ARG A 315 -10.17 -23.17 -0.23
C ARG A 315 -11.05 -22.25 -1.07
N LYS A 316 -10.46 -21.29 -1.77
CA LYS A 316 -11.18 -20.39 -2.67
C LYS A 316 -11.81 -21.15 -3.83
N LYS A 317 -11.04 -22.01 -4.52
CA LYS A 317 -11.55 -22.80 -5.65
C LYS A 317 -12.60 -23.82 -5.25
N ALA A 318 -12.54 -24.35 -4.03
CA ALA A 318 -13.52 -25.30 -3.51
C ALA A 318 -14.95 -24.74 -3.47
N SER A 319 -15.13 -23.41 -3.37
CA SER A 319 -16.44 -22.76 -3.39
C SER A 319 -17.30 -23.17 -4.59
N VAL A 320 -16.66 -23.34 -5.76
CA VAL A 320 -17.29 -23.77 -7.02
C VAL A 320 -16.84 -25.18 -7.42
N GLY A 321 -15.56 -25.50 -7.26
CA GLY A 321 -14.94 -26.74 -7.74
C GLY A 321 -15.49 -28.02 -7.10
N LYS A 322 -16.10 -27.95 -5.91
CA LYS A 322 -16.67 -29.10 -5.20
C LYS A 322 -17.78 -29.85 -5.93
N PHE A 323 -18.27 -29.32 -7.05
CA PHE A 323 -19.32 -29.95 -7.86
C PHE A 323 -18.85 -30.43 -9.24
N MET A 324 -17.60 -30.17 -9.62
CA MET A 324 -17.18 -30.19 -11.03
C MET A 324 -16.45 -31.46 -11.46
N HIS A 325 -16.06 -32.34 -10.53
CA HIS A 325 -15.29 -33.53 -10.84
C HIS A 325 -16.15 -34.79 -10.94
N ALA A 326 -15.76 -35.71 -11.82
CA ALA A 326 -16.38 -37.03 -11.92
C ALA A 326 -16.11 -37.86 -10.66
N SER A 327 -17.09 -38.65 -10.21
CA SER A 327 -17.00 -39.43 -8.96
C SER A 327 -15.91 -40.51 -8.98
N GLN A 328 -15.47 -40.93 -10.17
CA GLN A 328 -14.35 -41.87 -10.33
C GLN A 328 -12.97 -41.19 -10.11
N CYS A 329 -12.90 -39.86 -10.15
CA CYS A 329 -11.68 -39.11 -9.86
C CYS A 329 -11.43 -39.08 -8.35
N LYS A 330 -10.60 -40.02 -7.88
CA LYS A 330 -10.31 -40.24 -6.46
C LYS A 330 -8.86 -39.97 -6.11
N LEU A 331 -8.67 -39.48 -4.89
CA LEU A 331 -7.39 -39.28 -4.23
C LEU A 331 -7.47 -39.97 -2.86
N GLY A 332 -6.83 -41.12 -2.73
CA GLY A 332 -7.00 -42.00 -1.57
C GLY A 332 -8.43 -42.52 -1.46
N ALA A 333 -9.02 -42.38 -0.27
CA ALA A 333 -10.38 -42.87 0.02
C ALA A 333 -11.50 -41.96 -0.51
N TYR A 334 -11.20 -40.71 -0.86
CA TYR A 334 -12.20 -39.70 -1.19
C TYR A 334 -12.12 -39.30 -2.67
N SER A 335 -13.26 -38.96 -3.26
CA SER A 335 -13.34 -38.23 -4.53
C SER A 335 -12.85 -36.79 -4.36
N ILE A 336 -12.46 -36.14 -5.46
CA ILE A 336 -12.06 -34.72 -5.42
C ILE A 336 -13.20 -33.83 -4.92
N ASN A 337 -14.46 -34.11 -5.30
CA ASN A 337 -15.61 -33.36 -4.80
C ASN A 337 -15.76 -33.49 -3.27
N GLU A 338 -15.51 -34.67 -2.69
CA GLU A 338 -15.53 -34.88 -1.24
C GLU A 338 -14.38 -34.15 -0.52
N TRP A 339 -13.18 -34.13 -1.12
CA TRP A 339 -12.05 -33.33 -0.63
C TRP A 339 -12.39 -31.83 -0.56
N LEU A 340 -13.01 -31.30 -1.61
CA LEU A 340 -13.34 -29.88 -1.73
C LEU A 340 -14.63 -29.49 -0.96
N SER A 341 -15.51 -30.44 -0.65
CA SER A 341 -16.76 -30.16 0.05
C SER A 341 -16.58 -29.94 1.55
N ASP A 342 -15.52 -30.48 2.14
CA ASP A 342 -15.23 -30.38 3.57
C ASP A 342 -14.07 -29.42 3.85
N PRO A 343 -14.33 -28.23 4.44
CA PRO A 343 -13.28 -27.26 4.78
C PRO A 343 -12.16 -27.82 5.67
N GLN A 344 -12.44 -28.84 6.49
CA GLN A 344 -11.45 -29.47 7.36
C GLN A 344 -10.47 -30.38 6.59
N LYS A 345 -10.87 -30.86 5.40
CA LYS A 345 -10.02 -31.70 4.54
C LYS A 345 -9.09 -30.90 3.65
N ILE A 346 -9.44 -29.65 3.30
CA ILE A 346 -8.66 -28.81 2.38
C ILE A 346 -7.18 -28.66 2.80
N PRO A 347 -6.83 -28.43 4.07
CA PRO A 347 -5.42 -28.37 4.49
C PRO A 347 -4.63 -29.67 4.24
N GLN A 348 -5.30 -30.82 4.19
CA GLN A 348 -4.67 -32.12 3.93
C GLN A 348 -4.62 -32.48 2.43
N LEU A 349 -5.28 -31.70 1.57
CA LEU A 349 -5.35 -31.98 0.13
C LEU A 349 -3.97 -31.86 -0.54
N LEU A 350 -3.19 -30.84 -0.19
CA LEU A 350 -1.86 -30.64 -0.76
C LEU A 350 -0.91 -31.81 -0.42
N PRO A 351 -0.76 -32.24 0.85
CA PRO A 351 -0.03 -33.46 1.19
C PRO A 351 -0.55 -34.69 0.45
N ALA A 352 -1.88 -34.89 0.38
CA ALA A 352 -2.47 -36.04 -0.30
C ALA A 352 -2.16 -36.07 -1.80
N LEU A 353 -2.09 -34.91 -2.47
CA LEU A 353 -1.69 -34.79 -3.87
C LEU A 353 -0.22 -35.17 -4.08
N VAL A 354 0.65 -34.87 -3.11
CA VAL A 354 2.06 -35.28 -3.13
C VAL A 354 2.18 -36.78 -2.90
N ASP A 355 1.54 -37.32 -1.87
CA ASP A 355 1.58 -38.74 -1.51
C ASP A 355 1.08 -39.65 -2.64
N ALA A 356 0.07 -39.18 -3.38
CA ALA A 356 -0.45 -39.89 -4.55
C ALA A 356 0.40 -39.71 -5.82
N GLY A 357 1.49 -38.95 -5.76
CA GLY A 357 2.37 -38.64 -6.90
C GLY A 357 1.73 -37.74 -7.96
N TRP A 358 0.66 -37.01 -7.63
CA TRP A 358 0.05 -36.05 -8.56
C TRP A 358 0.91 -34.78 -8.64
N MET A 359 1.32 -34.26 -7.50
CA MET A 359 2.28 -33.15 -7.38
C MET A 359 3.64 -33.70 -6.95
N THR A 360 4.71 -33.18 -7.55
CA THR A 360 6.08 -33.56 -7.21
C THR A 360 6.81 -32.35 -6.64
N ARG A 361 7.61 -32.57 -5.60
CA ARG A 361 8.42 -31.55 -4.93
C ARG A 361 9.89 -31.68 -5.35
N HIS A 362 10.59 -30.55 -5.41
CA HIS A 362 12.01 -30.45 -5.77
C HIS A 362 12.34 -30.98 -7.18
N GLN A 363 11.39 -30.83 -8.11
CA GLN A 363 11.50 -31.34 -9.48
C GLN A 363 10.90 -30.34 -10.47
N ASP A 364 11.24 -30.48 -11.75
CA ASP A 364 10.62 -29.69 -12.82
C ASP A 364 9.09 -29.87 -12.81
N PRO A 365 8.31 -28.80 -12.56
CA PRO A 365 6.85 -28.88 -12.53
C PRO A 365 6.25 -29.42 -13.81
N ALA A 366 6.91 -29.23 -14.97
CA ALA A 366 6.46 -29.76 -16.25
C ALA A 366 6.33 -31.30 -16.27
N GLN A 367 7.01 -32.00 -15.35
CA GLN A 367 6.91 -33.46 -15.23
C GLN A 367 5.71 -33.92 -14.41
N SER A 368 5.19 -33.07 -13.52
CA SER A 368 4.08 -33.40 -12.63
C SER A 368 2.77 -33.63 -13.39
N ARG A 369 2.03 -34.64 -12.93
CA ARG A 369 0.67 -34.91 -13.40
C ARG A 369 -0.25 -33.71 -13.18
N PHE A 370 -0.22 -33.11 -11.98
CA PHE A 370 -1.09 -31.98 -11.65
C PHE A 370 -0.81 -30.77 -12.54
N TRP A 371 0.46 -30.47 -12.81
CA TRP A 371 0.83 -29.37 -13.71
C TRP A 371 0.31 -29.58 -15.13
N LYS A 372 0.40 -30.81 -15.67
CA LYS A 372 -0.13 -31.17 -16.99
C LYS A 372 -1.65 -31.02 -17.09
N LEU A 373 -2.38 -31.15 -15.98
CA LEU A 373 -3.83 -30.89 -15.97
C LEU A 373 -4.15 -29.38 -16.10
N MET A 374 -3.22 -28.50 -15.71
CA MET A 374 -3.38 -27.04 -15.82
C MET A 374 -2.84 -26.45 -17.13
N GLU A 375 -1.66 -26.92 -17.57
CA GLU A 375 -0.89 -26.30 -18.67
C GLU A 375 -0.44 -27.31 -19.76
N GLY A 376 -0.92 -28.56 -19.72
CA GLY A 376 -0.63 -29.56 -20.75
C GLY A 376 -1.48 -29.41 -22.02
N GLU A 377 -1.13 -30.18 -23.06
CA GLU A 377 -1.83 -30.20 -24.37
C GLU A 377 -3.35 -30.52 -24.26
N HIS A 378 -3.73 -31.28 -23.23
CA HIS A 378 -5.12 -31.62 -22.90
C HIS A 378 -5.49 -31.18 -21.48
N ALA A 379 -5.13 -29.94 -21.10
CA ALA A 379 -5.35 -29.38 -19.78
C ALA A 379 -6.84 -29.29 -19.40
N SER A 380 -7.34 -30.29 -18.67
CA SER A 380 -8.74 -30.32 -18.20
C SER A 380 -9.06 -29.25 -17.15
N MET A 381 -8.05 -28.62 -16.54
CA MET A 381 -8.18 -27.51 -15.60
C MET A 381 -7.71 -26.18 -16.21
N PHE A 382 -7.63 -26.07 -17.54
CA PHE A 382 -7.30 -24.82 -18.22
C PHE A 382 -8.24 -23.68 -17.79
N GLY A 383 -7.66 -22.55 -17.39
CA GLY A 383 -8.41 -21.37 -16.93
C GLY A 383 -8.98 -21.45 -15.51
N VAL A 384 -8.78 -22.56 -14.78
CA VAL A 384 -9.24 -22.67 -13.38
C VAL A 384 -8.40 -21.80 -12.44
N PHE A 385 -7.09 -21.76 -12.66
CA PHE A 385 -6.12 -21.05 -11.82
C PHE A 385 -5.64 -19.76 -12.49
N THR A 386 -5.54 -18.68 -11.72
CA THR A 386 -4.99 -17.39 -12.19
C THR A 386 -3.49 -17.52 -12.46
N PRO A 387 -2.87 -16.57 -13.18
CA PRO A 387 -1.41 -16.58 -13.37
C PRO A 387 -0.61 -16.59 -12.07
N TYR A 388 -1.04 -15.85 -11.05
CA TYR A 388 -0.41 -15.87 -9.73
C TYR A 388 -0.51 -17.25 -9.07
N GLU A 389 -1.70 -17.85 -9.04
CA GLU A 389 -1.92 -19.18 -8.45
C GLU A 389 -1.07 -20.25 -9.13
N LYS A 390 -0.94 -20.17 -10.47
CA LYS A 390 -0.05 -21.05 -11.24
C LYS A 390 1.43 -20.82 -10.90
N GLN A 391 1.88 -19.57 -10.80
CA GLN A 391 3.25 -19.25 -10.42
C GLN A 391 3.57 -19.78 -9.02
N LEU A 392 2.63 -19.63 -8.08
CA LEU A 392 2.75 -20.14 -6.71
C LEU A 392 2.93 -21.66 -6.69
N MET A 393 2.08 -22.39 -7.41
CA MET A 393 2.21 -23.85 -7.52
C MET A 393 3.50 -24.25 -8.24
N TYR A 394 3.90 -23.53 -9.29
CA TYR A 394 5.16 -23.79 -10.01
C TYR A 394 6.37 -23.65 -9.09
N ASP A 395 6.49 -22.50 -8.42
CA ASP A 395 7.62 -22.19 -7.53
C ASP A 395 7.66 -23.17 -6.36
N TRP A 396 6.49 -23.50 -5.78
CA TRP A 396 6.40 -24.50 -4.74
C TRP A 396 6.72 -25.91 -5.24
N MET A 397 6.34 -26.33 -6.44
CA MET A 397 6.70 -27.67 -6.93
C MET A 397 8.21 -27.75 -7.21
N ALA A 398 8.78 -26.72 -7.85
CA ALA A 398 10.20 -26.65 -8.20
C ALA A 398 11.13 -26.57 -6.99
N GLY A 399 10.87 -25.68 -6.01
CA GLY A 399 11.70 -25.48 -4.81
C GLY A 399 13.20 -25.41 -5.06
N GLU A 400 13.94 -26.38 -4.54
CA GLU A 400 15.41 -26.37 -4.58
C GLU A 400 15.97 -26.36 -6.01
N VAL A 401 15.27 -26.99 -6.96
CA VAL A 401 15.70 -26.96 -8.37
C VAL A 401 15.22 -25.70 -9.10
N LEU A 402 14.43 -24.82 -8.47
CA LEU A 402 13.83 -23.65 -9.14
C LEU A 402 14.86 -22.79 -9.87
N GLU A 403 16.01 -22.52 -9.25
CA GLU A 403 17.06 -21.70 -9.86
C GLU A 403 17.90 -22.45 -10.91
N THR A 404 17.79 -23.78 -11.01
CA THR A 404 18.44 -24.57 -12.08
C THR A 404 17.56 -24.70 -13.32
N LEU A 405 16.24 -24.45 -13.20
CA LEU A 405 15.31 -24.48 -14.32
C LEU A 405 15.51 -23.29 -15.28
N PRO A 406 15.20 -23.45 -16.59
CA PRO A 406 15.33 -22.39 -17.57
C PRO A 406 14.57 -21.13 -17.16
N ARG A 407 15.23 -19.96 -17.19
CA ARG A 407 14.66 -18.68 -16.74
C ARG A 407 13.28 -18.37 -17.34
N GLN A 408 13.10 -18.65 -18.63
CA GLN A 408 11.82 -18.42 -19.30
C GLN A 408 10.69 -19.33 -18.76
N ALA A 409 11.00 -20.57 -18.37
CA ALA A 409 10.01 -21.48 -17.80
C ALA A 409 9.55 -21.03 -16.40
N ARG A 410 10.49 -20.58 -15.56
CA ARG A 410 10.20 -20.15 -14.18
C ARG A 410 9.69 -18.71 -14.05
N LEU A 411 10.16 -17.77 -14.88
CA LEU A 411 9.85 -16.34 -14.74
C LEU A 411 8.97 -15.78 -15.88
N GLY A 412 8.69 -16.57 -16.92
CA GLY A 412 7.93 -16.14 -18.09
C GLY A 412 8.69 -15.20 -19.03
N GLU A 413 7.96 -14.55 -19.93
CA GLU A 413 8.53 -13.55 -20.83
C GLU A 413 9.02 -12.29 -20.09
N HIS A 414 10.03 -11.63 -20.65
CA HIS A 414 10.58 -10.43 -20.05
C HIS A 414 9.54 -9.31 -19.93
N TRP A 415 9.38 -8.71 -18.74
CA TRP A 415 8.36 -7.71 -18.46
C TRP A 415 8.35 -6.52 -19.46
N ARG A 416 9.54 -6.06 -19.91
CA ARG A 416 9.66 -4.99 -20.94
C ARG A 416 9.03 -5.34 -22.30
N LYS A 417 8.99 -6.62 -22.71
CA LYS A 417 8.40 -7.00 -24.00
C LYS A 417 6.89 -6.81 -24.00
N ARG A 418 6.23 -7.13 -22.88
CA ARG A 418 4.79 -6.95 -22.68
C ARG A 418 4.40 -5.47 -22.63
N SER A 419 5.25 -4.62 -22.05
CA SER A 419 5.07 -3.17 -22.00
C SER A 419 5.03 -2.49 -23.38
N MET A 420 5.82 -2.96 -24.35
CA MET A 420 5.79 -2.41 -25.73
C MET A 420 4.50 -2.76 -26.50
N THR A 421 3.85 -3.88 -26.16
CA THR A 421 2.61 -4.32 -26.78
C THR A 421 1.41 -3.58 -26.18
N GLU A 422 1.41 -3.38 -24.85
CA GLU A 422 0.37 -2.65 -24.12
C GLU A 422 0.45 -1.12 -24.35
N SER A 423 1.64 -0.54 -24.55
CA SER A 423 1.78 0.90 -24.85
C SER A 423 1.14 1.30 -26.19
N ARG A 424 1.03 0.37 -27.15
CA ARG A 424 0.33 0.55 -28.43
C ARG A 424 -1.20 0.54 -28.31
N GLN A 425 -1.74 0.11 -27.17
CA GLN A 425 -3.18 0.03 -26.90
C GLN A 425 -3.64 1.03 -25.83
N ARG A 426 -2.84 2.06 -25.52
CA ARG A 426 -3.33 3.13 -24.65
C ARG A 426 -4.56 3.78 -25.31
N PRO A 427 -5.70 3.91 -24.61
CA PRO A 427 -6.68 4.90 -25.03
C PRO A 427 -5.93 6.22 -25.07
N ALA A 428 -6.05 6.95 -26.18
CA ALA A 428 -5.45 8.28 -26.31
C ALA A 428 -5.67 9.04 -25.00
N ASP A 429 -4.59 9.58 -24.42
CA ASP A 429 -4.70 10.55 -23.33
C ASP A 429 -5.87 11.46 -23.69
N THR A 430 -6.98 11.35 -22.97
CA THR A 430 -8.18 12.16 -23.24
C THR A 430 -7.67 13.58 -23.29
N SER A 431 -7.77 14.22 -24.46
CA SER A 431 -6.96 15.41 -24.73
C SER A 431 -7.20 16.41 -23.62
N TYR A 432 -6.16 17.13 -23.18
CA TYR A 432 -6.29 18.14 -22.13
C TYR A 432 -7.49 19.07 -22.40
N ALA A 433 -7.76 19.40 -23.66
CA ALA A 433 -8.95 20.14 -24.09
C ALA A 433 -10.29 19.44 -23.78
N THR A 434 -10.38 18.12 -23.97
CA THR A 434 -11.57 17.33 -23.63
C THR A 434 -11.79 17.29 -22.11
N LEU A 435 -10.72 17.11 -21.33
CA LEU A 435 -10.82 17.10 -19.87
C LEU A 435 -11.11 18.50 -19.31
N GLN A 436 -10.51 19.54 -19.90
CA GLN A 436 -10.82 20.93 -19.59
C GLN A 436 -12.30 21.23 -19.87
N SER A 437 -12.87 20.73 -20.98
CA SER A 437 -14.30 20.93 -21.30
C SER A 437 -15.27 20.24 -20.33
N LEU A 438 -14.82 19.19 -19.62
CA LEU A 438 -15.62 18.51 -18.58
C LEU A 438 -15.59 19.28 -17.25
N ILE A 439 -14.52 20.03 -16.99
CA ILE A 439 -14.35 20.79 -15.75
C ILE A 439 -14.80 22.26 -15.94
N GLU A 440 -14.62 22.85 -17.13
CA GLU A 440 -14.95 24.24 -17.50
C GLU A 440 -16.34 24.72 -17.07
N PRO A 441 -17.44 23.96 -17.26
CA PRO A 441 -18.76 24.39 -16.82
C PRO A 441 -18.85 24.64 -15.31
N ALA A 442 -18.01 23.97 -14.50
CA ALA A 442 -17.92 24.15 -13.05
C ALA A 442 -16.89 25.24 -12.62
N LEU A 443 -16.08 25.75 -13.56
CA LEU A 443 -14.97 26.68 -13.33
C LEU A 443 -15.27 28.13 -13.71
N LEU A 444 -16.50 28.46 -14.14
CA LEU A 444 -16.95 29.82 -14.44
C LEU A 444 -17.11 30.73 -13.18
N THR A 445 -16.32 30.50 -12.14
CA THR A 445 -16.39 31.20 -10.85
C THR A 445 -15.03 31.75 -10.43
N GLN A 446 -15.01 32.58 -9.37
CA GLN A 446 -13.80 33.18 -8.82
C GLN A 446 -12.69 32.13 -8.57
N PRO A 447 -11.39 32.48 -8.72
CA PRO A 447 -10.26 31.53 -8.60
C PRO A 447 -10.29 30.65 -7.34
N SER A 448 -10.70 31.19 -6.20
CA SER A 448 -10.83 30.45 -4.93
C SER A 448 -11.88 29.33 -4.98
N ARG A 449 -13.03 29.56 -5.64
CA ARG A 449 -14.07 28.53 -5.83
C ARG A 449 -13.62 27.45 -6.79
N GLN A 450 -12.89 27.83 -7.82
CA GLN A 450 -12.29 26.89 -8.76
C GLN A 450 -11.30 25.94 -8.05
N MET A 451 -10.38 26.48 -7.24
CA MET A 451 -9.42 25.66 -6.47
C MET A 451 -10.13 24.71 -5.51
N HIS A 452 -11.16 25.19 -4.81
CA HIS A 452 -11.97 24.34 -3.92
C HIS A 452 -12.68 23.20 -4.66
N ASN A 453 -13.25 23.48 -5.84
CA ASN A 453 -13.91 22.46 -6.67
C ASN A 453 -12.91 21.42 -7.21
N MET A 454 -11.67 21.84 -7.49
CA MET A 454 -10.62 20.95 -8.00
C MET A 454 -10.10 19.99 -6.94
N ALA A 455 -10.15 20.36 -5.65
CA ALA A 455 -9.75 19.46 -4.55
C ALA A 455 -10.48 18.11 -4.61
N LYS A 456 -11.77 18.07 -4.99
CA LYS A 456 -12.52 16.79 -5.15
C LYS A 456 -11.83 15.84 -6.14
N TRP A 457 -11.25 16.37 -7.23
CA TRP A 457 -10.59 15.58 -8.26
C TRP A 457 -9.14 15.23 -7.93
N LEU A 458 -8.51 16.00 -7.04
CA LEU A 458 -7.21 15.67 -6.48
C LEU A 458 -7.32 14.64 -5.35
N ALA A 459 -8.53 14.32 -4.85
CA ALA A 459 -8.71 13.38 -3.74
C ALA A 459 -8.09 11.98 -4.03
N PRO A 460 -7.67 11.24 -2.98
CA PRO A 460 -7.03 9.92 -3.12
C PRO A 460 -7.82 8.92 -3.98
N GLY A 461 -9.15 8.95 -3.90
CA GLY A 461 -10.01 8.10 -4.73
C GLY A 461 -10.20 8.55 -6.18
N GLN A 462 -9.68 9.70 -6.59
CA GLN A 462 -10.01 10.36 -7.87
C GLN A 462 -8.80 10.78 -8.72
N HIS A 463 -7.67 11.14 -8.10
CA HIS A 463 -6.53 11.74 -8.83
C HIS A 463 -5.94 10.85 -9.94
N HIS A 464 -6.09 9.54 -9.82
CA HIS A 464 -5.60 8.55 -10.79
C HIS A 464 -6.53 8.39 -12.01
N THR A 465 -7.74 8.95 -11.97
CA THR A 465 -8.69 8.95 -13.11
C THR A 465 -8.30 9.99 -14.17
N SER A 466 -8.84 9.89 -15.39
CA SER A 466 -8.58 10.91 -16.42
C SER A 466 -8.97 12.32 -15.97
N ALA A 467 -10.08 12.48 -15.24
CA ALA A 467 -10.50 13.76 -14.68
C ALA A 467 -9.53 14.27 -13.61
N GLY A 468 -9.08 13.38 -12.72
CA GLY A 468 -8.07 13.67 -11.70
C GLY A 468 -6.76 14.16 -12.30
N LEU A 469 -6.22 13.46 -13.30
CA LEU A 469 -4.98 13.84 -14.00
C LEU A 469 -5.08 15.24 -14.64
N ALA A 470 -6.22 15.60 -15.24
CA ALA A 470 -6.42 16.95 -15.74
C ALA A 470 -6.56 18.00 -14.64
N ALA A 471 -7.29 17.69 -13.57
CA ALA A 471 -7.42 18.59 -12.43
C ALA A 471 -6.05 18.89 -11.80
N THR A 472 -5.17 17.90 -11.67
CA THR A 472 -3.79 18.10 -11.19
C THR A 472 -3.02 19.10 -12.07
N ARG A 473 -3.08 18.96 -13.40
CA ARG A 473 -2.41 19.90 -14.33
C ARG A 473 -2.96 21.32 -14.22
N LEU A 474 -4.28 21.45 -14.14
CA LEU A 474 -4.92 22.75 -13.94
C LEU A 474 -4.51 23.36 -12.59
N TYR A 475 -4.42 22.54 -11.54
CA TYR A 475 -4.10 23.00 -10.18
C TYR A 475 -2.69 23.57 -10.13
N MET A 476 -1.72 22.88 -10.75
CA MET A 476 -0.34 23.33 -10.90
C MET A 476 -0.27 24.66 -11.67
N GLN A 477 -1.00 24.78 -12.78
CA GLN A 477 -1.03 26.00 -13.57
C GLN A 477 -1.53 27.21 -12.76
N GLN A 478 -2.51 27.01 -11.89
CA GLN A 478 -3.09 28.09 -11.08
C GLN A 478 -2.22 28.49 -9.89
N THR A 479 -1.55 27.52 -9.27
CA THR A 479 -0.70 27.75 -8.10
C THR A 479 0.72 28.17 -8.48
N GLY A 480 1.16 27.87 -9.71
CA GLY A 480 2.54 28.07 -10.13
C GLY A 480 3.51 27.03 -9.55
N LEU A 481 3.01 25.97 -8.91
CA LEU A 481 3.80 24.88 -8.33
C LEU A 481 4.20 23.86 -9.41
N ASN A 482 4.87 24.35 -10.46
CA ASN A 482 5.36 23.55 -11.59
C ASN A 482 6.63 22.79 -11.28
#